data_AF-A0A920H372-F1
#
_entry.id   AF-A0A920H372-F1
#
_cell.length_a   1.000
_cell.length_b   1.000
_cell.length_c   1.000
_cell.angle_alpha   90.00
_cell.angle_beta   90.00
_cell.angle_gamma   90.00
#
_symmetry.space_group_name_H-M   'P 1'
#
loop_
_entity.id
_entity.type
_entity.pdbx_description
1 polymer ?
#
loop_
_entity_poly.entity_id
_entity_poly.type
_entity_poly.pdbx_seq_one_letter_code
_entity_poly.pdbx_strand_id
1 'polypeptide(L)'
;MLDYLSELNEEQERKFGDKEVSNRISQYEMAYRMQTSVPETMDISDEPESILKLYGPNANKPGTYAANCILARKLIEKDVRFVQLYHMGWDQHKTCQIKLKVKQVM
;
A
#
# COMPACT_ATOMS: atom_id res chain seq x y z
N MET A 1 17.98 -13.42 -9.38
CA MET A 1 18.33 -12.08 -9.94
C MET A 1 18.63 -11.09 -8.82
N LEU A 2 17.78 -11.01 -7.79
CA LEU A 2 18.10 -10.27 -6.56
C LEU A 2 19.32 -10.88 -5.83
N ASP A 3 19.46 -12.20 -5.84
CA ASP A 3 20.56 -12.91 -5.15
C ASP A 3 21.93 -12.50 -5.70
N TYR A 4 22.04 -12.42 -7.04
CA TYR A 4 23.27 -11.99 -7.72
C TYR A 4 23.60 -10.51 -7.45
N LEU A 5 22.58 -9.65 -7.33
CA LEU A 5 22.77 -8.26 -6.92
C LEU A 5 23.20 -8.16 -5.45
N SER A 6 22.67 -9.03 -4.59
CA SER A 6 23.04 -9.11 -3.18
C SER A 6 24.51 -9.52 -3.02
N GLU A 7 24.97 -10.54 -3.74
CA GLU A 7 26.38 -10.98 -3.75
C GLU A 7 27.35 -9.87 -4.22
N LEU A 8 27.01 -9.16 -5.30
CA LEU A 8 27.79 -8.04 -5.82
C LEU A 8 27.89 -6.88 -4.81
N ASN A 9 26.81 -6.65 -4.08
CA ASN A 9 26.76 -5.63 -3.05
C ASN A 9 27.58 -6.00 -1.82
N GLU A 10 27.55 -7.26 -1.38
CA GLU A 10 28.42 -7.73 -0.30
C GLU A 10 29.91 -7.60 -0.65
N GLU A 11 30.27 -7.85 -1.92
CA GLU A 11 31.64 -7.60 -2.40
C GLU A 11 32.02 -6.12 -2.39
N GLN A 12 31.11 -5.22 -2.79
CA GLN A 12 31.35 -3.78 -2.71
C GLN A 12 31.43 -3.29 -1.26
N GLU A 13 30.55 -3.77 -0.37
CA GLU A 13 30.57 -3.42 1.05
C GLU A 13 31.88 -3.87 1.71
N ARG A 14 32.38 -5.08 1.41
CA ARG A 14 33.71 -5.53 1.86
C ARG A 14 34.85 -4.66 1.36
N LYS A 15 34.75 -4.10 0.15
CA LYS A 15 35.80 -3.27 -0.47
C LYS A 15 35.81 -1.82 0.02
N PHE A 16 34.63 -1.24 0.29
CA PHE A 16 34.49 0.20 0.56
C PHE A 16 33.98 0.52 1.98
N GLY A 17 33.36 -0.44 2.67
CA GLY A 17 32.90 -0.30 4.06
C GLY A 17 31.79 0.72 4.28
N ASP A 18 31.11 1.14 3.21
CA ASP A 18 30.16 2.24 3.25
C ASP A 18 28.75 1.76 3.63
N LYS A 19 28.33 2.11 4.86
CA LYS A 19 27.01 1.79 5.40
C LYS A 19 25.86 2.43 4.60
N GLU A 20 26.11 3.50 3.84
CA GLU A 20 25.08 4.11 3.01
C GLU A 20 24.61 3.17 1.89
N VAL A 21 25.53 2.39 1.32
CA VAL A 21 25.23 1.42 0.25
C VAL A 21 24.33 0.31 0.79
N SER A 22 24.68 -0.30 1.93
CA SER A 22 23.89 -1.33 2.61
C SER A 22 22.45 -0.87 2.92
N ASN A 23 22.30 0.39 3.36
CA ASN A 23 20.98 1.00 3.59
C ASN A 23 20.16 1.14 2.30
N ARG A 24 20.77 1.57 1.19
CA ARG A 24 20.08 1.72 -0.11
C ARG A 24 19.63 0.37 -0.66
N ILE A 25 20.44 -0.67 -0.50
CA ILE A 25 20.12 -2.03 -0.95
C ILE A 25 18.91 -2.58 -0.18
N SER A 26 18.93 -2.44 1.15
CA SER A 26 17.80 -2.84 2.00
C SER A 26 16.50 -2.14 1.58
N GLN A 27 16.58 -0.85 1.19
CA GLN A 27 15.42 -0.12 0.67
C GLN A 27 14.96 -0.65 -0.69
N TYR A 28 15.87 -0.99 -1.61
CA TYR A 28 15.50 -1.55 -2.92
C TYR A 28 14.90 -2.94 -2.81
N GLU A 29 15.44 -3.80 -1.94
CA GLU A 29 14.85 -5.11 -1.69
C GLU A 29 13.46 -5.00 -1.08
N MET A 30 13.25 -4.07 -0.14
CA MET A 30 11.93 -3.80 0.43
C MET A 30 10.95 -3.31 -0.64
N ALA A 31 11.36 -2.37 -1.50
CA ALA A 31 10.54 -1.91 -2.62
C ALA A 31 10.20 -3.04 -3.61
N TYR A 32 11.15 -3.94 -3.89
CA TYR A 32 10.92 -5.09 -4.76
C TYR A 32 9.95 -6.12 -4.14
N ARG A 33 10.05 -6.36 -2.81
CA ARG A 33 9.08 -7.18 -2.08
C ARG A 33 7.67 -6.58 -2.15
N MET A 34 7.55 -5.25 -2.07
CA MET A 34 6.26 -4.58 -2.28
C MET A 34 5.70 -4.86 -3.68
N GLN A 35 6.53 -4.79 -4.73
CA GLN A 35 6.11 -5.05 -6.12
C GLN A 35 5.69 -6.50 -6.37
N THR A 36 6.38 -7.46 -5.77
CA THR A 36 6.05 -8.89 -5.90
C THR A 36 4.79 -9.27 -5.11
N SER A 37 4.45 -8.53 -4.06
CA SER A 37 3.25 -8.75 -3.23
C SER A 37 1.94 -8.18 -3.80
N VAL A 38 2.00 -7.46 -4.94
CA VAL A 38 0.87 -6.69 -5.50
C VAL A 38 -0.38 -7.53 -5.82
N PRO A 39 -0.31 -8.72 -6.45
CA PRO A 39 -1.52 -9.42 -6.90
C PRO A 39 -2.44 -9.84 -5.76
N GLU A 40 -1.90 -10.46 -4.72
CA GLU A 40 -2.68 -10.92 -3.55
C GLU A 40 -3.21 -9.77 -2.70
N THR A 41 -2.50 -8.63 -2.70
CA THR A 41 -2.88 -7.48 -1.87
C THR A 41 -4.03 -6.70 -2.48
N MET A 42 -4.22 -6.81 -3.79
CA MET A 42 -5.33 -6.17 -4.52
C MET A 42 -6.64 -6.95 -4.43
N ASP A 43 -6.61 -8.21 -3.98
CA ASP A 43 -7.80 -9.01 -3.77
C ASP A 43 -8.39 -8.77 -2.37
N ILE A 44 -9.68 -8.41 -2.35
CA ILE A 44 -10.46 -8.18 -1.12
C ILE A 44 -11.55 -9.23 -0.92
N SER A 45 -11.60 -10.25 -1.79
CA SER A 45 -12.62 -11.30 -1.74
C SER A 45 -12.56 -12.14 -0.46
N ASP A 46 -11.36 -12.28 0.11
CA ASP A 46 -11.12 -13.04 1.34
C ASP A 46 -11.31 -12.20 2.62
N GLU A 47 -11.80 -10.95 2.50
CA GLU A 47 -11.98 -10.09 3.67
C GLU A 47 -13.17 -10.52 4.54
N PRO A 48 -13.01 -10.58 5.88
CA PRO A 48 -14.10 -10.93 6.77
C PRO A 48 -15.28 -9.99 6.61
N GLU A 49 -16.50 -10.53 6.64
CA GLU A 49 -17.74 -9.76 6.51
C GLU A 49 -17.84 -8.64 7.57
N SER A 50 -17.31 -8.87 8.78
CA SER A 50 -17.22 -7.87 9.84
C SER A 50 -16.39 -6.65 9.45
N ILE A 51 -15.29 -6.85 8.71
CA ILE A 51 -14.44 -5.78 8.22
C ILE A 51 -15.15 -5.05 7.09
N LEU A 52 -15.71 -5.76 6.12
CA LEU A 52 -16.46 -5.15 5.03
C LEU A 52 -17.61 -4.27 5.53
N LYS A 53 -18.31 -4.73 6.57
CA LYS A 53 -19.37 -3.97 7.23
C LYS A 53 -18.85 -2.71 7.95
N LEU A 54 -17.66 -2.75 8.54
CA LEU A 54 -17.03 -1.61 9.20
C LEU A 54 -16.71 -0.47 8.21
N TYR A 55 -16.23 -0.83 7.01
CA TYR A 55 -15.90 0.13 5.95
C TYR A 55 -17.12 0.53 5.09
N GLY A 56 -18.26 -0.14 5.29
CA GLY A 56 -19.56 0.21 4.71
C GLY A 56 -19.85 -0.44 3.35
N PRO A 57 -21.02 -0.15 2.75
CA PRO A 57 -21.54 -0.89 1.58
C PRO A 57 -20.72 -0.74 0.30
N ASN A 58 -19.78 0.22 0.27
CA ASN A 58 -18.89 0.44 -0.86
C ASN A 58 -17.54 -0.28 -0.70
N ALA A 59 -17.27 -0.93 0.45
CA ALA A 59 -16.05 -1.68 0.71
C ALA A 59 -15.70 -2.69 -0.41
N ASN A 60 -16.72 -3.38 -0.95
CA ASN A 60 -16.58 -4.37 -2.02
C ASN A 60 -16.62 -3.80 -3.44
N LYS A 61 -16.72 -2.48 -3.61
CA LYS A 61 -16.81 -1.85 -4.93
C LYS A 61 -15.45 -1.29 -5.33
N PRO A 62 -14.77 -1.90 -6.32
CA PRO A 62 -13.47 -1.42 -6.80
C PRO A 62 -13.52 0.05 -7.19
N GLY A 63 -12.46 0.79 -6.87
CA GLY A 63 -12.33 2.22 -7.20
C GLY A 63 -13.07 3.17 -6.25
N THR A 64 -13.84 2.67 -5.28
CA THR A 64 -14.38 3.53 -4.22
C THR A 64 -13.33 3.82 -3.16
N TYR A 65 -13.50 4.93 -2.44
CA TYR A 65 -12.59 5.29 -1.35
C TYR A 65 -12.57 4.23 -0.23
N ALA A 66 -13.72 3.62 0.07
CA ALA A 66 -13.82 2.55 1.06
C ALA A 66 -13.00 1.31 0.67
N ALA A 67 -13.09 0.87 -0.59
CA ALA A 67 -12.26 -0.22 -1.09
C ALA A 67 -10.77 0.12 -1.03
N ASN A 68 -10.38 1.35 -1.37
CA ASN A 68 -8.99 1.80 -1.27
C ASN A 68 -8.48 1.82 0.18
N CYS A 69 -9.32 2.14 1.17
CA CYS A 69 -8.95 2.06 2.58
C CYS A 69 -8.67 0.63 3.04
N ILE A 70 -9.40 -0.37 2.53
CA ILE A 70 -9.15 -1.78 2.83
C ILE A 70 -7.81 -2.20 2.24
N LEU A 71 -7.55 -1.85 0.97
CA LEU A 71 -6.26 -2.10 0.32
C LEU A 71 -5.10 -1.46 1.10
N ALA A 72 -5.29 -0.23 1.58
CA ALA A 72 -4.30 0.45 2.42
C ALA A 72 -4.02 -0.31 3.73
N ARG A 73 -5.04 -0.87 4.39
CA ARG A 73 -4.84 -1.72 5.57
C ARG A 73 -4.02 -2.97 5.22
N LYS A 74 -4.35 -3.67 4.12
CA LYS A 74 -3.60 -4.86 3.69
C LYS A 74 -2.14 -4.53 3.39
N LEU A 75 -1.87 -3.36 2.80
CA LEU A 75 -0.49 -2.89 2.60
C LEU A 75 0.22 -2.65 3.94
N ILE A 76 -0.44 -2.03 4.91
CA ILE A 76 0.12 -1.83 6.25
C ILE A 76 0.40 -3.16 6.96
N GLU A 77 -0.46 -4.17 6.80
CA GLU A 77 -0.25 -5.52 7.32
C GLU A 77 0.96 -6.22 6.67
N LYS A 78 1.33 -5.82 5.45
CA LYS A 78 2.55 -6.25 4.75
C LYS A 78 3.75 -5.33 5.00
N ASP A 79 3.74 -4.59 6.12
CA ASP A 79 4.82 -3.71 6.59
C ASP A 79 5.09 -2.49 5.70
N VAL A 80 4.09 -2.03 4.94
CA VAL A 80 4.19 -0.77 4.21
C VAL A 80 4.07 0.41 5.17
N ARG A 81 5.19 1.10 5.39
CA ARG A 81 5.31 2.20 6.35
C ARG A 81 4.52 3.46 5.98
N PHE A 82 4.27 3.68 4.69
CA PHE A 82 3.60 4.88 4.21
C PHE A 82 2.65 4.55 3.06
N VAL A 83 1.37 4.84 3.24
CA VAL A 83 0.33 4.68 2.22
C VAL A 83 -0.38 6.02 2.04
N GLN A 84 -0.46 6.49 0.80
CA GLN A 84 -1.17 7.72 0.47
C GLN A 84 -2.46 7.38 -0.29
N LEU A 85 -3.59 7.81 0.26
CA LEU A 85 -4.90 7.67 -0.35
C LEU A 85 -5.35 9.00 -0.94
N TYR A 86 -5.65 9.00 -2.23
CA TYR A 86 -6.21 10.17 -2.91
C TYR A 86 -7.73 10.04 -3.02
N HIS A 87 -8.45 11.06 -2.55
CA HIS A 87 -9.86 11.25 -2.81
C HIS A 87 -10.04 12.53 -3.62
N MET A 88 -10.64 12.43 -4.80
CA MET A 88 -10.79 13.58 -5.71
C MET A 88 -11.64 14.68 -5.05
N GLY A 89 -11.07 15.88 -4.94
CA GLY A 89 -11.73 17.07 -4.42
C GLY A 89 -10.75 18.16 -4.04
N TRP A 90 -11.13 19.42 -4.23
CA TRP A 90 -10.39 20.58 -3.75
C TRP A 90 -11.11 21.08 -2.48
N ASP A 91 -10.37 21.18 -1.38
CA ASP A 91 -10.86 21.58 -0.04
C ASP A 91 -11.84 20.59 0.63
N GLN A 92 -11.32 19.89 1.65
CA GLN A 92 -12.04 18.94 2.52
C GLN A 92 -12.19 19.46 3.97
N HIS A 93 -11.90 20.74 4.24
CA HIS A 93 -11.89 21.30 5.60
C HIS A 93 -13.28 21.39 6.24
N LYS A 94 -14.35 21.47 5.45
CA LYS A 94 -15.74 21.63 5.95
C LYS A 94 -16.72 20.56 5.48
N THR A 95 -16.36 19.77 4.47
CA THR A 95 -17.35 19.05 3.64
C THR A 95 -17.06 17.54 3.52
N CYS A 96 -16.08 17.03 4.28
CA CYS A 96 -15.69 15.61 4.24
C CYS A 96 -16.87 14.68 4.50
N GLN A 97 -17.73 14.99 5.49
CA GLN A 97 -18.92 14.18 5.80
C GLN A 97 -20.03 14.27 4.74
N ILE A 98 -20.11 15.39 4.01
CA ILE A 98 -21.19 15.67 3.06
C ILE A 98 -20.90 15.01 1.70
N LYS A 99 -19.63 14.95 1.26
CA LYS A 99 -19.24 14.36 -0.03
C LYS A 99 -18.98 12.85 0.03
N LEU A 100 -18.74 12.27 1.20
CA LEU A 100 -18.60 10.82 1.40
C LEU A 100 -19.94 10.08 1.41
N LYS A 101 -21.06 10.78 1.63
CA LYS A 101 -22.38 10.26 1.27
C LYS A 101 -22.48 10.28 -0.25
N VAL A 102 -22.02 9.20 -0.86
CA VAL A 102 -22.19 8.89 -2.28
C VAL A 102 -23.61 9.30 -2.68
N LYS A 103 -23.69 10.14 -3.72
CA LYS A 103 -24.89 10.37 -4.54
C LYS A 103 -25.71 9.08 -4.55
N GLN A 104 -26.77 9.07 -3.77
CA GLN A 104 -27.83 8.10 -3.92
C GLN A 104 -28.40 8.41 -5.30
N VAL A 105 -28.10 7.53 -6.25
CA VAL A 105 -28.56 7.60 -7.63
C VAL A 105 -30.07 7.80 -7.58
N MET A 106 -30.53 8.96 -8.07
CA MET A 106 -31.82 9.06 -8.72
C MET A 106 -31.67 8.49 -10.13
#